data_AF-A0A7J3ZNG6-F1
#
_entry.id   AF-A0A7J3ZNG6-F1
#
_cell.length_a   1.000
_cell.length_b   1.000
_cell.length_c   1.000
_cell.angle_alpha   90.00
_cell.angle_beta   90.00
_cell.angle_gamma   90.00
#
_symmetry.space_group_name_H-M   'P 1'
#
loop_
_entity.id
_entity.type
_entity.pdbx_description
1 polymer ?
#
loop_
_entity_poly.entity_id
_entity_poly.type
_entity_poly.pdbx_seq_one_letter_code
_entity_poly.pdbx_strand_id
1 'polypeptide(L)'
;MTHKTLMSNKERAHNNFTLKLEEFLDEWKRYGAVSTPREVVRFMLKVSGIEKWEGLNILEPGCGFYDFSREIYCENPSNTFTGVEVNPEIYEIINKIFPFRTILADFLLWETDERFDLVIGNPPYGIPGSKRYPIQVTPEIKEKYKRLYETWRGKYNVYGLFIEKGIKLLKEGGRLVFIVPCTFMILDEFLKLRRFLAKTGEVKIYYLGEKVFDKNVTVCVLIIIKSRRLEGRLGLYEVKDLKDIVTWYEKERWTGEIIRFENEETRKFEEDKPLLQDLFEFHFAARSVEYY
;
A
#
# COMPACT_ATOMS: atom_id res chain seq x y z
N MET A 1 35.11 22.46 24.28
CA MET A 1 34.14 21.36 24.09
C MET A 1 34.20 20.93 22.65
N THR A 2 34.70 19.72 22.40
CA THR A 2 35.10 19.23 21.08
C THR A 2 33.91 18.98 20.15
N HIS A 3 34.13 19.22 18.85
CA HIS A 3 33.18 19.02 17.74
C HIS A 3 32.41 17.68 17.75
N LYS A 4 32.95 16.64 18.40
CA LYS A 4 32.29 15.33 18.62
C LYS A 4 31.06 15.39 19.53
N THR A 5 31.03 16.27 20.53
CA THR A 5 29.92 16.39 21.49
C THR A 5 28.71 17.12 20.89
N LEU A 6 28.94 17.98 19.89
CA LEU A 6 27.88 18.66 19.13
C LEU A 6 27.22 17.73 18.09
N MET A 7 27.98 16.81 17.47
CA MET A 7 27.42 15.79 16.58
C MET A 7 26.59 14.75 17.35
N SER A 8 27.05 14.28 18.51
CA SER A 8 26.30 13.28 19.29
C SER A 8 24.97 13.82 19.85
N ASN A 9 24.87 15.12 20.10
CA ASN A 9 23.62 15.74 20.54
C ASN A 9 22.66 16.03 19.38
N LYS A 10 23.15 16.29 18.16
CA LYS A 10 22.31 16.38 16.96
C LYS A 10 21.71 15.03 16.58
N GLU A 11 22.49 13.94 16.66
CA GLU A 11 22.01 12.57 16.43
C GLU A 11 21.05 12.09 17.53
N ARG A 12 21.29 12.43 18.81
CA ARG A 12 20.35 12.11 19.91
C ARG A 12 19.05 12.89 19.85
N ALA A 13 19.07 14.16 19.41
CA ALA A 13 17.85 14.95 19.25
C ALA A 13 17.01 14.53 18.03
N HIS A 14 17.64 14.00 16.97
CA HIS A 14 16.94 13.49 15.79
C HIS A 14 16.28 12.11 15.98
N ASN A 15 16.65 11.37 17.04
CA ASN A 15 16.20 9.99 17.25
C ASN A 15 15.02 9.82 18.22
N ASN A 16 14.55 10.88 18.89
CA ASN A 16 13.56 10.74 19.97
C ASN A 16 12.22 11.47 19.77
N PHE A 17 11.99 12.11 18.62
CA PHE A 17 10.66 12.67 18.31
C PHE A 17 9.99 11.81 17.23
N THR A 18 9.31 10.74 17.65
CA THR A 18 8.52 9.93 16.74
C THR A 18 7.10 10.47 16.75
N LEU A 19 6.72 11.22 15.71
CA LEU A 19 5.32 11.60 15.52
C LEU A 19 4.55 10.37 15.03
N LYS A 20 4.00 9.60 15.97
CA LYS A 20 3.16 8.44 15.66
C LYS A 20 1.70 8.82 15.69
N LEU A 21 0.95 8.49 14.64
CA LEU A 21 -0.50 8.67 14.57
C LEU A 21 -1.23 8.13 15.81
N GLU A 22 -0.75 6.99 16.32
CA GLU A 22 -1.31 6.29 17.46
C GLU A 22 -1.18 7.05 18.79
N GLU A 23 -0.27 8.03 18.87
CA GLU A 23 -0.07 8.86 20.07
C GLU A 23 -1.03 10.06 20.10
N PHE A 24 -1.70 10.39 18.99
CA PHE A 24 -2.54 11.59 18.85
C PHE A 24 -4.03 11.28 18.60
N LEU A 25 -4.40 10.03 18.31
CA LEU A 25 -5.79 9.65 18.06
C LEU A 25 -6.20 8.47 18.95
N ASP A 26 -7.16 8.66 19.85
CA ASP A 26 -7.70 7.55 20.65
C ASP A 26 -8.41 6.48 19.80
N GLU A 27 -8.99 6.88 18.65
CA GLU A 27 -9.78 6.01 17.76
C GLU A 27 -9.14 5.75 16.38
N TRP A 28 -7.80 5.81 16.26
CA TRP A 28 -7.09 5.58 14.98
C TRP A 28 -7.50 4.27 14.28
N LYS A 29 -7.85 3.23 15.06
CA LYS A 29 -8.30 1.92 14.57
C LYS A 29 -9.55 2.00 13.68
N ARG A 30 -10.41 3.01 13.87
CA ARG A 30 -11.64 3.22 13.06
C ARG A 30 -11.33 3.67 11.63
N TYR A 31 -10.12 4.17 11.40
CA TYR A 31 -9.63 4.57 10.08
C TYR A 31 -8.78 3.49 9.42
N GLY A 32 -8.42 2.42 10.15
CA GLY A 32 -7.54 1.36 9.63
C GLY A 32 -6.11 1.82 9.32
N ALA A 33 -5.72 3.02 9.77
CA ALA A 33 -4.41 3.62 9.54
C ALA A 33 -3.41 3.24 10.66
N VAL A 34 -2.13 3.10 10.34
CA VAL A 34 -1.03 2.79 11.28
C VAL A 34 0.21 3.54 10.81
N SER A 35 0.99 4.11 11.73
CA SER A 35 2.25 4.76 11.39
C SER A 35 3.22 3.72 10.82
N THR A 36 3.95 4.11 9.78
CA THR A 36 4.90 3.18 9.14
C THR A 36 6.27 3.31 9.82
N PRO A 37 6.87 2.21 10.33
CA PRO A 37 8.19 2.29 10.93
C PRO A 37 9.22 2.89 9.97
N ARG A 38 10.12 3.73 10.49
CA ARG A 38 11.04 4.52 9.67
C ARG A 38 11.94 3.66 8.78
N GLU A 39 12.39 2.52 9.30
CA GLU A 39 13.17 1.54 8.57
C GLU A 39 12.41 0.95 7.37
N VAL A 40 11.09 0.77 7.50
CA VAL A 40 10.21 0.31 6.42
C VAL A 40 10.02 1.42 5.40
N VAL A 41 9.80 2.67 5.84
CA VAL A 41 9.74 3.85 4.96
C VAL A 41 11.01 3.94 4.11
N ARG A 42 12.18 3.90 4.75
CA ARG A 42 13.48 3.95 4.05
C ARG A 42 13.68 2.78 3.09
N PHE A 43 13.25 1.59 3.48
CA PHE A 43 13.26 0.44 2.58
C PHE A 43 12.39 0.70 1.34
N MET A 44 11.15 1.18 1.51
CA MET A 44 10.25 1.51 0.40
C MET A 44 10.84 2.57 -0.53
N LEU A 45 11.46 3.63 0.02
CA LEU A 45 12.16 4.64 -0.77
C LEU A 45 13.33 4.04 -1.55
N LYS A 46 14.13 3.16 -0.93
CA LYS A 46 15.24 2.46 -1.56
C LYS A 46 14.79 1.58 -2.73
N VAL A 47 13.71 0.82 -2.58
CA VAL A 47 13.23 -0.10 -3.63
C VAL A 47 12.33 0.58 -4.67
N SER A 48 11.94 1.84 -4.46
CA SER A 48 11.08 2.62 -5.38
C SER A 48 11.59 2.69 -6.82
N GLY A 49 12.90 2.52 -7.04
CA GLY A 49 13.56 2.68 -8.33
C GLY A 49 13.67 4.15 -8.79
N ILE A 50 13.40 5.12 -7.91
CA ILE A 50 13.62 6.55 -8.18
C ILE A 50 15.11 6.84 -8.06
N GLU A 51 15.75 7.18 -9.17
CA GLU A 51 17.18 7.52 -9.23
C GLU A 51 17.45 8.98 -8.87
N LYS A 52 16.52 9.87 -9.22
CA LYS A 52 16.64 11.32 -9.03
C LYS A 52 15.41 11.88 -8.31
N TRP A 53 15.62 12.35 -7.08
CA TRP A 53 14.59 12.95 -6.23
C TRP A 53 14.52 14.47 -6.41
N GLU A 54 14.37 14.95 -7.65
CA GLU A 54 14.32 16.39 -7.94
C GLU A 54 13.11 16.74 -8.79
N GLY A 55 12.30 17.70 -8.33
CA GLY A 55 11.16 18.23 -9.09
C GLY A 55 10.00 17.24 -9.31
N LEU A 56 9.91 16.17 -8.51
CA LEU A 56 8.82 15.20 -8.58
C LEU A 56 7.54 15.77 -7.96
N ASN A 57 6.39 15.45 -8.55
CA ASN A 57 5.08 15.64 -7.93
C ASN A 57 4.68 14.36 -7.18
N ILE A 58 4.63 14.45 -5.85
CA ILE A 58 4.49 13.31 -4.93
C ILE A 58 3.16 13.40 -4.20
N LEU A 59 2.40 12.30 -4.22
CA LEU A 59 1.14 12.14 -3.50
C LEU A 59 1.28 11.10 -2.38
N GLU A 60 0.83 11.47 -1.18
CA GLU A 60 0.69 10.56 -0.04
C GLU A 60 -0.80 10.47 0.38
N PRO A 61 -1.55 9.46 -0.11
CA PRO A 61 -2.96 9.30 0.21
C PRO A 61 -3.16 8.65 1.58
N GLY A 62 -4.06 9.19 2.41
CA GLY A 62 -4.19 8.78 3.81
C GLY A 62 -2.93 9.16 4.59
N CYS A 63 -2.46 10.41 4.44
CA CYS A 63 -1.11 10.80 4.82
C CYS A 63 -0.80 10.72 6.31
N GLY A 64 -1.78 10.77 7.22
CA GLY A 64 -1.51 10.81 8.66
C GLY A 64 -0.52 11.93 8.98
N PHE A 65 0.63 11.60 9.57
CA PHE A 65 1.72 12.54 9.89
C PHE A 65 2.84 12.63 8.83
N TYR A 66 2.55 12.26 7.58
CA TYR A 66 3.46 12.32 6.44
C TYR A 66 4.75 11.51 6.63
N ASP A 67 4.62 10.24 7.02
CA ASP A 67 5.77 9.35 7.27
C ASP A 67 6.71 9.28 6.06
N PHE A 68 6.16 9.28 4.84
CA PHE A 68 6.93 9.19 3.61
C PHE A 68 7.41 10.56 3.11
N SER A 69 6.50 11.52 2.96
CA SER A 69 6.82 12.85 2.43
C SER A 69 7.84 13.58 3.30
N ARG A 70 7.76 13.44 4.63
CA ARG A 70 8.74 14.02 5.56
C ARG A 70 10.13 13.43 5.35
N GLU A 71 10.25 12.09 5.24
CA GLU A 71 11.55 11.45 5.06
C GLU A 71 12.18 11.86 3.71
N ILE A 72 11.39 11.98 2.64
CA ILE A 72 11.87 12.49 1.34
C ILE A 72 12.27 13.96 1.44
N TYR A 73 11.43 14.82 2.03
CA TYR A 73 11.65 16.26 2.12
C TYR A 73 12.94 16.62 2.87
N CYS A 74 13.28 15.88 3.92
CA CYS A 74 14.49 16.08 4.71
C CYS A 74 15.78 16.06 3.86
N GLU A 75 15.83 15.21 2.83
CA GLU A 75 17.00 15.08 1.96
C GLU A 75 16.80 15.77 0.61
N ASN A 76 15.55 15.87 0.14
CA ASN A 76 15.19 16.31 -1.20
C ASN A 76 13.98 17.27 -1.18
N PRO A 77 14.18 18.51 -0.71
CA PRO A 77 13.08 19.47 -0.51
C PRO A 77 12.54 20.10 -1.80
N SER A 78 13.20 19.91 -2.95
CA SER A 78 12.81 20.51 -4.24
C SER A 78 11.61 19.84 -4.92
N ASN A 79 11.03 18.82 -4.29
CA ASN A 79 9.84 18.12 -4.79
C ASN A 79 8.55 18.83 -4.33
N THR A 80 7.45 18.56 -5.03
CA THR A 80 6.11 19.00 -4.61
C THR A 80 5.42 17.87 -3.86
N PHE A 81 4.87 18.18 -2.68
CA PHE A 81 4.24 17.20 -1.80
C PHE A 81 2.78 17.53 -1.59
N THR A 82 1.91 16.56 -1.90
CA THR A 82 0.47 16.63 -1.65
C THR A 82 0.05 15.46 -0.77
N GLY A 83 -0.66 15.73 0.32
CA GLY A 83 -1.31 14.72 1.14
C GLY A 83 -2.83 14.81 1.08
N VAL A 84 -3.50 13.68 1.23
CA VAL A 84 -4.97 13.64 1.38
C VAL A 84 -5.30 12.95 2.69
N GLU A 85 -5.95 13.68 3.59
CA GLU A 85 -6.32 13.21 4.93
C GLU A 85 -7.84 13.32 5.11
N VAL A 86 -8.46 12.30 5.67
CA VAL A 86 -9.91 12.27 5.91
C VAL A 86 -10.27 12.79 7.30
N ASN A 87 -9.34 12.70 8.27
CA ASN A 87 -9.55 13.13 9.63
C ASN A 87 -9.26 14.64 9.80
N PRO A 88 -10.27 15.45 10.16
CA PRO A 88 -10.11 16.91 10.30
C PRO A 88 -9.15 17.32 11.42
N GLU A 89 -9.06 16.55 12.52
CA GLU A 89 -8.15 16.86 13.63
C GLU A 89 -6.69 16.68 13.22
N ILE A 90 -6.39 15.56 12.53
CA ILE A 90 -5.05 15.33 11.98
C ILE A 90 -4.71 16.38 10.94
N TYR A 91 -5.63 16.67 10.01
CA TYR A 91 -5.48 17.72 9.01
C TYR A 91 -5.09 19.07 9.65
N GLU A 92 -5.79 19.50 10.69
CA GLU A 92 -5.52 20.76 11.39
C GLU A 92 -4.12 20.82 12.03
N ILE A 93 -3.60 19.67 12.49
CA ILE A 93 -2.27 19.58 13.07
C ILE A 93 -1.21 19.63 11.96
N ILE A 94 -1.31 18.74 10.97
CA ILE A 94 -0.28 18.58 9.95
C ILE A 94 -0.17 19.79 9.03
N ASN A 95 -1.29 20.49 8.77
CA ASN A 95 -1.31 21.70 7.95
C ASN A 95 -0.60 22.89 8.63
N LYS A 96 -0.36 22.82 9.95
CA LYS A 96 0.41 23.84 10.71
C LYS A 96 1.88 23.45 10.84
N ILE A 97 2.20 22.16 10.82
CA ILE A 97 3.54 21.63 11.10
C ILE A 97 4.37 21.47 9.83
N PHE A 98 3.75 21.02 8.73
CA PHE A 98 4.46 20.66 7.51
C PHE A 98 4.19 21.66 6.38
N PRO A 99 5.19 21.93 5.52
CA PRO A 99 5.04 22.86 4.40
C PRO A 99 4.36 22.21 3.18
N PHE A 100 3.62 21.12 3.37
CA PHE A 100 3.02 20.33 2.30
C PHE A 100 1.59 20.78 2.00
N ARG A 101 1.14 20.61 0.76
CA ARG A 101 -0.25 20.85 0.41
C ARG A 101 -1.11 19.71 0.97
N THR A 102 -1.92 19.99 1.98
CA THR A 102 -2.83 19.01 2.57
C THR A 102 -4.25 19.24 2.07
N ILE A 103 -4.92 18.16 1.65
CA ILE A 103 -6.33 18.18 1.25
C ILE A 103 -7.15 17.41 2.30
N LEU A 104 -8.11 18.09 2.93
CA LEU A 104 -9.10 17.45 3.79
C LEU A 104 -10.19 16.80 2.94
N ALA A 105 -10.06 15.50 2.66
CA ALA A 105 -11.03 14.76 1.85
C ALA A 105 -10.92 13.24 2.09
N ASP A 106 -12.00 12.53 1.79
CA ASP A 106 -11.92 11.10 1.54
C ASP A 106 -11.15 10.88 0.23
N PHE A 107 -9.96 10.29 0.33
CA PHE A 107 -9.12 10.00 -0.83
C PHE A 107 -9.89 9.25 -1.90
N LEU A 108 -10.78 8.30 -1.57
CA LEU A 108 -11.53 7.54 -2.56
C LEU A 108 -12.63 8.34 -3.27
N LEU A 109 -13.05 9.48 -2.74
CA LEU A 109 -14.04 10.37 -3.36
C LEU A 109 -13.45 11.70 -3.83
N TRP A 110 -12.18 11.97 -3.52
CA TRP A 110 -11.50 13.19 -3.97
C TRP A 110 -11.37 13.25 -5.49
N GLU A 111 -11.97 14.25 -6.13
CA GLU A 111 -11.90 14.46 -7.57
C GLU A 111 -10.78 15.45 -7.90
N THR A 112 -9.89 15.08 -8.83
CA THR A 112 -8.80 15.92 -9.31
C THR A 112 -8.33 15.49 -10.69
N ASP A 113 -7.89 16.47 -11.48
CA ASP A 113 -7.22 16.25 -12.77
C ASP A 113 -5.69 16.20 -12.65
N GLU A 114 -5.16 16.40 -11.44
CA GLU A 114 -3.72 16.34 -11.18
C GLU A 114 -3.17 14.93 -11.41
N ARG A 115 -1.91 14.87 -11.84
CA ARG A 115 -1.17 13.62 -12.04
C ARG A 115 0.18 13.67 -11.36
N PHE A 116 0.57 12.54 -10.79
CA PHE A 116 1.74 12.41 -9.92
C PHE A 116 2.81 11.54 -10.54
N ASP A 117 4.06 11.89 -10.28
CA ASP A 117 5.23 11.08 -10.64
C ASP A 117 5.38 9.90 -9.67
N LEU A 118 5.01 10.13 -8.39
CA LEU A 118 5.04 9.14 -7.33
C LEU A 118 3.77 9.21 -6.49
N VAL A 119 3.13 8.06 -6.30
CA VAL A 119 2.11 7.86 -5.27
C VAL A 119 2.69 6.88 -4.26
N ILE A 120 2.92 7.30 -3.03
CA ILE A 120 3.61 6.50 -2.00
C ILE A 120 2.85 6.56 -0.69
N GLY A 121 2.83 5.47 0.08
CA GLY A 121 2.11 5.48 1.35
C GLY A 121 1.80 4.12 1.94
N ASN A 122 1.11 4.17 3.08
CA ASN A 122 0.50 3.03 3.75
C ASN A 122 -1.02 3.23 3.75
N PRO A 123 -1.75 2.73 2.73
CA PRO A 123 -3.20 2.90 2.68
C PRO A 123 -3.88 2.21 3.87
N PRO A 124 -5.06 2.65 4.31
CA PRO A 124 -5.76 2.02 5.42
C PRO A 124 -6.17 0.58 5.09
N TYR A 125 -6.16 -0.32 6.09
CA TYR A 125 -6.55 -1.72 5.91
C TYR A 125 -7.89 -2.00 6.58
N GLY A 126 -8.88 -2.44 5.80
CA GLY A 126 -10.17 -2.84 6.33
C GLY A 126 -11.25 -2.97 5.27
N ILE A 127 -12.24 -3.79 5.56
CA ILE A 127 -13.47 -3.84 4.77
C ILE A 127 -14.30 -2.60 5.15
N PRO A 128 -14.76 -1.78 4.19
CA PRO A 128 -15.66 -0.67 4.48
C PRO A 128 -17.09 -1.21 4.75
N GLY A 129 -17.69 -0.79 5.87
CA GLY A 129 -19.05 -1.19 6.21
C GLY A 129 -19.61 -0.53 7.47
N SER A 130 -20.65 -1.14 8.04
CA SER A 130 -21.29 -0.67 9.28
C SER A 130 -20.52 -1.11 10.53
N LYS A 131 -21.11 -0.95 11.73
CA LYS A 131 -20.51 -1.14 13.08
C LYS A 131 -19.63 -2.39 13.27
N ARG A 132 -19.81 -3.44 12.47
CA ARG A 132 -19.04 -4.70 12.57
C ARG A 132 -17.67 -4.64 11.89
N TYR A 133 -17.40 -3.60 11.10
CA TYR A 133 -16.17 -3.44 10.34
C TYR A 133 -15.32 -2.29 10.90
N PRO A 134 -13.98 -2.37 10.77
CA PRO A 134 -13.10 -1.34 11.31
C PRO A 134 -13.33 0.00 10.62
N ILE A 135 -13.51 0.00 9.30
CA ILE A 135 -13.73 1.21 8.51
C ILE A 135 -15.22 1.47 8.38
N GLN A 136 -15.69 2.46 9.12
CA GLN A 136 -17.10 2.81 9.18
C GLN A 136 -17.46 3.76 8.04
N VAL A 137 -18.28 3.30 7.11
CA VAL A 137 -18.85 4.13 6.02
C VAL A 137 -20.34 3.92 5.91
N THR A 138 -21.06 4.93 5.45
CA THR A 138 -22.50 4.80 5.20
C THR A 138 -22.75 3.90 3.98
N PRO A 139 -23.94 3.27 3.86
CA PRO A 139 -24.31 2.48 2.68
C PRO A 139 -24.17 3.26 1.36
N GLU A 140 -24.50 4.55 1.37
CA GLU A 140 -24.43 5.42 0.20
C GLU A 140 -22.98 5.63 -0.27
N ILE A 141 -22.06 5.86 0.67
CA ILE A 141 -20.63 6.00 0.38
C ILE A 141 -20.06 4.68 -0.13
N LYS A 142 -20.42 3.56 0.50
CA LYS A 142 -20.01 2.23 0.03
C LYS A 142 -20.47 1.97 -1.39
N GLU A 143 -21.69 2.37 -1.73
CA GLU A 143 -22.21 2.20 -3.08
C GLU A 143 -21.54 3.14 -4.09
N LYS A 144 -21.14 4.35 -3.69
CA LYS A 144 -20.28 5.22 -4.51
C LYS A 144 -18.95 4.54 -4.83
N TYR A 145 -18.28 3.93 -3.84
CA TYR A 145 -17.04 3.18 -4.09
C TYR A 145 -17.24 2.08 -5.13
N LYS A 146 -18.28 1.25 -4.99
CA LYS A 146 -18.55 0.18 -5.96
C LYS A 146 -18.73 0.68 -7.39
N ARG A 147 -19.34 1.84 -7.57
CA ARG A 147 -19.56 2.43 -8.89
C ARG A 147 -18.30 3.05 -9.49
N LEU A 148 -17.44 3.63 -8.65
CA LEU A 148 -16.23 4.34 -9.07
C LEU A 148 -15.05 3.39 -9.40
N TYR A 149 -15.02 2.21 -8.77
CA TYR A 149 -13.88 1.31 -8.81
C TYR A 149 -14.21 -0.01 -9.50
N GLU A 150 -13.56 -0.25 -10.63
CA GLU A 150 -13.81 -1.45 -11.44
C GLU A 150 -13.28 -2.72 -10.78
N THR A 151 -12.28 -2.57 -9.91
CA THR A 151 -11.66 -3.70 -9.20
C THR A 151 -12.51 -4.24 -8.06
N TRP A 152 -13.57 -3.53 -7.64
CA TRP A 152 -14.44 -3.98 -6.56
C TRP A 152 -15.06 -5.36 -6.85
N ARG A 153 -14.92 -6.28 -5.90
CA ARG A 153 -15.59 -7.58 -5.87
C ARG A 153 -15.75 -8.11 -4.44
N GLY A 154 -16.92 -8.66 -4.12
CA GLY A 154 -17.17 -9.26 -2.79
C GLY A 154 -17.23 -8.21 -1.67
N LYS A 155 -16.70 -8.55 -0.48
CA LYS A 155 -16.64 -7.62 0.65
C LYS A 155 -15.60 -6.52 0.42
N TYR A 156 -14.51 -6.85 -0.29
CA TYR A 156 -13.42 -6.00 -0.79
C TYR A 156 -12.73 -5.15 0.29
N ASN A 157 -11.40 -5.08 0.28
CA ASN A 157 -10.65 -4.27 1.23
C ASN A 157 -10.34 -2.89 0.63
N VAL A 158 -10.42 -1.84 1.46
CA VAL A 158 -10.21 -0.47 1.02
C VAL A 158 -8.82 -0.24 0.42
N TYR A 159 -7.78 -0.97 0.89
CA TYR A 159 -6.43 -0.83 0.34
C TYR A 159 -6.39 -1.14 -1.17
N GLY A 160 -7.24 -2.05 -1.65
CA GLY A 160 -7.35 -2.37 -3.08
C GLY A 160 -7.88 -1.20 -3.91
N LEU A 161 -8.79 -0.41 -3.34
CA LEU A 161 -9.34 0.79 -3.97
C LEU A 161 -8.32 1.93 -3.96
N PHE A 162 -7.53 2.04 -2.89
CA PHE A 162 -6.40 2.98 -2.83
C PHE A 162 -5.37 2.67 -3.92
N ILE A 163 -5.06 1.39 -4.15
CA ILE A 163 -4.18 0.98 -5.25
C ILE A 163 -4.76 1.42 -6.61
N GLU A 164 -6.02 1.08 -6.89
CA GLU A 164 -6.66 1.44 -8.18
C GLU A 164 -6.67 2.97 -8.39
N LYS A 165 -7.07 3.74 -7.37
CA LYS A 165 -7.09 5.20 -7.45
C LYS A 165 -5.69 5.78 -7.61
N GLY A 166 -4.72 5.31 -6.83
CA GLY A 166 -3.35 5.76 -6.91
C GLY A 166 -2.79 5.60 -8.33
N ILE A 167 -2.99 4.43 -8.94
CA ILE A 167 -2.60 4.15 -10.33
C ILE A 167 -3.30 5.08 -11.34
N LYS A 168 -4.61 5.35 -11.15
CA LYS A 168 -5.37 6.27 -12.00
C LYS A 168 -4.82 7.71 -11.95
N LEU A 169 -4.27 8.11 -10.80
CA LEU A 169 -3.65 9.42 -10.58
C LEU A 169 -2.17 9.50 -11.02
N LEU A 170 -1.54 8.39 -11.42
CA LEU A 170 -0.16 8.42 -11.94
C LEU A 170 -0.09 8.99 -13.36
N LYS A 171 1.01 9.70 -13.64
CA LYS A 171 1.50 9.96 -15.00
C LYS A 171 1.96 8.66 -15.66
N GLU A 172 2.04 8.63 -16.99
CA GLU A 172 2.76 7.56 -17.69
C GLU A 172 4.24 7.57 -17.24
N GLY A 173 4.80 6.42 -16.93
CA GLY A 173 6.13 6.26 -16.32
C GLY A 173 6.16 6.52 -14.80
N GLY A 174 5.08 7.03 -14.21
CA GLY A 174 4.97 7.26 -12.78
C GLY A 174 4.91 5.95 -11.99
N ARG A 175 5.17 6.04 -10.68
CA ARG A 175 5.28 4.88 -9.80
C ARG A 175 4.29 4.94 -8.64
N LEU A 176 3.63 3.83 -8.36
CA LEU A 176 2.95 3.60 -7.09
C LEU A 176 3.87 2.75 -6.21
N VAL A 177 4.03 3.13 -4.93
CA VAL A 177 4.84 2.40 -3.93
C VAL A 177 4.02 2.31 -2.64
N PHE A 178 3.32 1.21 -2.43
CA PHE A 178 2.53 1.00 -1.21
C PHE A 178 3.00 -0.19 -0.40
N ILE A 179 2.88 -0.09 0.91
CA ILE A 179 2.90 -1.26 1.80
C ILE A 179 1.46 -1.73 2.01
N VAL A 180 1.18 -3.00 1.69
CA VAL A 180 -0.18 -3.57 1.74
C VAL A 180 -0.15 -5.03 2.20
N PRO A 181 -1.27 -5.57 2.71
CA PRO A 181 -1.39 -6.99 3.02
C PRO A 181 -1.18 -7.86 1.76
N CYS A 182 -0.49 -8.99 1.90
CA CYS A 182 -0.27 -9.95 0.79
C CYS A 182 -1.55 -10.64 0.32
N THR A 183 -2.70 -10.40 0.96
CA THR A 183 -3.95 -11.10 0.64
C THR A 183 -4.44 -10.87 -0.79
N PHE A 184 -4.07 -9.75 -1.44
CA PHE A 184 -4.41 -9.51 -2.85
C PHE A 184 -3.77 -10.50 -3.82
N MET A 185 -2.66 -11.11 -3.42
CA MET A 185 -1.94 -12.11 -4.23
C MET A 185 -2.79 -13.36 -4.47
N ILE A 186 -3.64 -13.73 -3.50
CA ILE A 186 -4.32 -15.03 -3.48
C ILE A 186 -5.85 -14.95 -3.44
N LEU A 187 -6.44 -14.00 -2.70
CA LEU A 187 -7.89 -14.02 -2.47
C LEU A 187 -8.68 -13.68 -3.74
N ASP A 188 -9.82 -14.34 -3.89
CA ASP A 188 -10.71 -14.19 -5.05
C ASP A 188 -11.34 -12.78 -5.14
N GLU A 189 -11.54 -12.12 -4.00
CA GLU A 189 -12.00 -10.72 -3.93
C GLU A 189 -11.07 -9.77 -4.71
N PHE A 190 -9.78 -10.09 -4.85
CA PHE A 190 -8.80 -9.27 -5.57
C PHE A 190 -8.51 -9.77 -7.00
N LEU A 191 -9.30 -10.71 -7.55
CA LEU A 191 -9.11 -11.16 -8.93
C LEU A 191 -9.12 -10.00 -9.93
N LYS A 192 -10.09 -9.08 -9.79
CA LYS A 192 -10.18 -7.92 -10.68
C LYS A 192 -9.02 -6.95 -10.47
N LEU A 193 -8.56 -6.77 -9.24
CA LEU A 193 -7.36 -5.98 -8.95
C LEU A 193 -6.13 -6.57 -9.64
N ARG A 194 -5.87 -7.87 -9.49
CA ARG A 194 -4.74 -8.52 -10.16
C ARG A 194 -4.78 -8.35 -11.68
N ARG A 195 -5.94 -8.51 -12.31
CA ARG A 195 -6.13 -8.26 -13.74
C ARG A 195 -5.91 -6.80 -14.14
N PHE A 196 -6.32 -5.86 -13.29
CA PHE A 196 -6.08 -4.43 -13.48
C PHE A 196 -4.58 -4.10 -13.42
N LEU A 197 -3.87 -4.64 -12.42
CA LEU A 197 -2.42 -4.48 -12.28
C LEU A 197 -1.67 -5.02 -13.50
N ALA A 198 -2.03 -6.22 -13.97
CA ALA A 198 -1.42 -6.85 -15.14
C ALA A 198 -1.50 -5.98 -16.41
N LYS A 199 -2.57 -5.19 -16.56
CA LYS A 199 -2.80 -4.28 -17.69
C LYS A 199 -2.25 -2.87 -17.47
N THR A 200 -1.66 -2.58 -16.31
CA THR A 200 -1.19 -1.24 -15.96
C THR A 200 0.28 -1.03 -16.32
N GLY A 201 1.10 -2.07 -16.17
CA GLY A 201 2.53 -2.00 -16.42
C GLY A 201 3.29 -3.06 -15.63
N GLU A 202 4.47 -2.70 -15.12
CA GLU A 202 5.33 -3.60 -14.36
C GLU A 202 4.95 -3.61 -12.88
N VAL A 203 4.74 -4.81 -12.35
CA VAL A 203 4.44 -5.06 -10.94
C VAL A 203 5.68 -5.65 -10.26
N LYS A 204 6.10 -5.08 -9.14
CA LYS A 204 7.10 -5.68 -8.25
C LYS A 204 6.53 -5.86 -6.86
N ILE A 205 6.72 -7.03 -6.30
CA ILE A 205 6.22 -7.39 -4.96
C ILE A 205 7.41 -7.80 -4.11
N TYR A 206 7.67 -7.04 -3.06
CA TYR A 206 8.69 -7.34 -2.06
C TYR A 206 7.99 -7.83 -0.80
N TYR A 207 7.96 -9.14 -0.61
CA TYR A 207 7.35 -9.79 0.54
C TYR A 207 8.16 -9.55 1.81
N LEU A 208 7.51 -9.03 2.86
CA LEU A 208 8.16 -8.68 4.13
C LEU A 208 7.76 -9.59 5.31
N GLY A 209 6.72 -10.42 5.15
CA GLY A 209 6.23 -11.30 6.22
C GLY A 209 5.34 -10.60 7.26
N GLU A 210 5.19 -11.22 8.44
CA GLU A 210 4.19 -10.87 9.47
C GLU A 210 4.72 -9.96 10.59
N LYS A 211 6.02 -9.67 10.60
CA LYS A 211 6.71 -8.99 11.73
C LYS A 211 7.02 -7.52 11.47
N VAL A 212 6.45 -6.94 10.43
CA VAL A 212 6.72 -5.54 10.05
C VAL A 212 5.99 -4.56 10.94
N PHE A 213 4.77 -4.92 11.36
CA PHE A 213 3.94 -4.14 12.25
C PHE A 213 3.62 -4.96 13.51
N ASP A 214 3.21 -4.31 14.59
CA ASP A 214 2.79 -4.98 15.84
C ASP A 214 1.49 -5.82 15.71
N LYS A 215 1.02 -6.04 14.48
CA LYS A 215 -0.15 -6.87 14.14
C LYS A 215 0.28 -8.06 13.29
N ASN A 216 -0.35 -9.21 13.52
CA ASN A 216 -0.18 -10.43 12.72
C ASN A 216 -0.81 -10.27 11.33
N VAL A 217 -0.21 -9.45 10.48
CA VAL A 217 -0.61 -9.24 9.08
C VAL A 217 0.62 -9.44 8.22
N THR A 218 0.56 -10.44 7.34
CA THR A 218 1.58 -10.60 6.30
C THR A 218 1.47 -9.44 5.31
N VAL A 219 2.53 -8.65 5.16
CA VAL A 219 2.58 -7.49 4.27
C VAL A 219 3.69 -7.60 3.22
N CYS A 220 3.54 -6.82 2.16
CA CYS A 220 4.55 -6.62 1.12
C CYS A 220 4.62 -5.15 0.72
N VAL A 221 5.74 -4.75 0.13
CA VAL A 221 5.83 -3.53 -0.66
C VAL A 221 5.43 -3.86 -2.10
N LEU A 222 4.33 -3.27 -2.54
CA LEU A 222 3.84 -3.30 -3.90
C LEU A 222 4.35 -2.07 -4.65
N ILE A 223 5.07 -2.30 -5.73
CA ILE A 223 5.49 -1.26 -6.67
C ILE A 223 4.83 -1.50 -8.02
N ILE A 224 4.27 -0.44 -8.59
CA ILE A 224 3.72 -0.43 -9.95
C ILE A 224 4.41 0.67 -10.74
N ILE A 225 5.04 0.30 -11.86
CA ILE A 225 5.54 1.26 -12.85
C ILE A 225 4.50 1.33 -13.97
N LYS A 226 3.77 2.43 -14.04
CA LYS A 226 2.70 2.61 -15.03
C LYS A 226 3.31 2.78 -16.41
N SER A 227 3.15 1.78 -17.27
CA SER A 227 3.69 1.82 -18.63
C SER A 227 3.04 0.75 -19.49
N ARG A 228 2.42 1.14 -20.60
CA ARG A 228 1.84 0.17 -21.55
C ARG A 228 2.88 -0.79 -22.13
N ARG A 229 4.14 -0.36 -22.22
CA ARG A 229 5.25 -1.20 -22.75
C ARG A 229 5.70 -2.28 -21.78
N LEU A 230 5.30 -2.18 -20.51
CA LEU A 230 5.69 -3.10 -19.45
C LEU A 230 4.50 -3.96 -18.98
N GLU A 231 3.36 -3.90 -19.68
CA GLU A 231 2.17 -4.69 -19.34
C GLU A 231 2.49 -6.17 -19.22
N GLY A 232 1.95 -6.79 -18.17
CA GLY A 232 2.15 -8.20 -17.86
C GLY A 232 3.47 -8.52 -17.16
N ARG A 233 4.35 -7.55 -16.91
CA ARG A 233 5.58 -7.81 -16.13
C ARG A 233 5.27 -7.94 -14.65
N LEU A 234 5.77 -9.02 -14.03
CA LEU A 234 5.64 -9.28 -12.60
C LEU A 234 6.97 -9.80 -12.04
N GLY A 235 7.54 -9.12 -11.05
CA GLY A 235 8.64 -9.60 -10.22
C GLY A 235 8.18 -9.91 -8.79
N LEU A 236 8.53 -11.08 -8.27
CA LEU A 236 8.30 -11.46 -6.88
C LEU A 236 9.64 -11.63 -6.16
N TYR A 237 9.78 -10.95 -5.03
CA TYR A 237 11.00 -10.91 -4.22
C TYR A 237 10.67 -11.20 -2.75
N GLU A 238 11.49 -12.01 -2.09
CA GLU A 238 11.47 -12.21 -0.64
C GLU A 238 12.47 -11.26 0.01
N VAL A 239 12.08 -10.57 1.08
CA VAL A 239 12.95 -9.65 1.81
C VAL A 239 13.23 -10.19 3.21
N LYS A 240 14.51 -10.26 3.58
CA LYS A 240 14.96 -10.61 4.93
C LYS A 240 15.61 -9.40 5.58
N ASP A 241 15.17 -9.09 6.80
CA ASP A 241 15.66 -7.98 7.64
C ASP A 241 15.73 -6.61 6.95
N LEU A 242 14.82 -6.35 5.99
CA LEU A 242 14.77 -5.14 5.16
C LEU A 242 16.08 -4.84 4.40
N LYS A 243 16.93 -5.86 4.19
CA LYS A 243 18.26 -5.74 3.60
C LYS A 243 18.45 -6.71 2.45
N ASP A 244 18.27 -7.99 2.72
CA ASP A 244 18.55 -9.05 1.77
C ASP A 244 17.31 -9.30 0.91
N ILE A 245 17.44 -9.05 -0.39
CA ILE A 245 16.37 -9.22 -1.37
C ILE A 245 16.70 -10.45 -2.21
N VAL A 246 15.89 -11.49 -2.08
CA VAL A 246 15.99 -12.72 -2.87
C VAL A 246 14.95 -12.64 -3.99
N THR A 247 15.42 -12.68 -5.23
CA THR A 247 14.51 -12.78 -6.39
C THR A 247 13.94 -14.19 -6.45
N TRP A 248 12.61 -14.31 -6.41
CA TRP A 248 11.94 -15.60 -6.49
C TRP A 248 11.66 -15.98 -7.94
N TYR A 249 10.98 -15.09 -8.68
CA TYR A 249 10.85 -15.19 -10.13
C TYR A 249 10.47 -13.84 -10.74
N GLU A 250 10.63 -13.76 -12.05
CA GLU A 250 10.10 -12.70 -12.91
C GLU A 250 9.28 -13.33 -14.04
N LYS A 251 8.13 -12.75 -14.35
CA LYS A 251 7.25 -13.14 -15.45
C LYS A 251 7.14 -11.96 -16.41
N GLU A 252 7.30 -12.23 -17.71
CA GLU A 252 7.04 -11.24 -18.77
C GLU A 252 5.56 -11.20 -19.18
N ARG A 253 4.77 -12.22 -18.82
CA ARG A 253 3.35 -12.36 -19.22
C ARG A 253 2.49 -12.88 -18.07
N TRP A 254 2.32 -12.06 -17.05
CA TRP A 254 1.33 -12.26 -15.99
C TRP A 254 -0.01 -11.64 -16.40
N THR A 255 -1.11 -12.36 -16.21
CA THR A 255 -2.45 -11.94 -16.69
C THR A 255 -3.44 -11.69 -15.55
N GLY A 256 -2.95 -11.70 -14.30
CA GLY A 256 -3.76 -11.53 -13.10
C GLY A 256 -4.10 -12.84 -12.39
N GLU A 257 -3.46 -13.96 -12.77
CA GLU A 257 -3.55 -15.20 -12.02
C GLU A 257 -2.98 -15.05 -10.59
N ILE A 258 -3.27 -16.03 -9.72
CA ILE A 258 -2.79 -16.04 -8.33
C ILE A 258 -1.25 -15.97 -8.30
N ILE A 259 -0.72 -15.17 -7.37
CA ILE A 259 0.72 -15.01 -7.16
C ILE A 259 1.11 -15.88 -5.97
N ARG A 260 1.95 -16.88 -6.20
CA ARG A 260 2.42 -17.86 -5.21
C ARG A 260 3.95 -17.88 -5.15
N PHE A 261 4.49 -18.34 -4.03
CA PHE A 261 5.90 -18.73 -3.93
C PHE A 261 6.05 -20.17 -4.44
N GLU A 262 6.35 -20.30 -5.73
CA GLU A 262 6.53 -21.60 -6.39
C GLU A 262 8.01 -21.93 -6.50
N ASN A 263 8.39 -23.17 -6.24
CA ASN A 263 9.72 -23.71 -6.48
C ASN A 263 9.65 -24.98 -7.34
N GLU A 264 10.81 -25.58 -7.62
CA GLU A 264 10.90 -26.83 -8.40
C GLU A 264 10.10 -27.97 -7.75
N GLU A 265 10.10 -28.07 -6.43
CA GLU A 265 9.38 -29.09 -5.68
C GLU A 265 7.86 -28.94 -5.82
N THR A 266 7.32 -27.73 -5.63
CA THR A 266 5.88 -27.47 -5.80
C THR A 266 5.43 -27.71 -7.23
N ARG A 267 6.27 -27.39 -8.23
CA ARG A 267 5.95 -27.64 -9.64
C ARG A 267 5.90 -29.13 -9.93
N LYS A 268 6.91 -29.90 -9.52
CA LYS A 268 6.93 -31.37 -9.67
C LYS A 268 5.78 -32.05 -8.92
N PHE A 269 5.36 -31.48 -7.80
CA PHE A 269 4.22 -31.98 -7.04
C PHE A 269 2.89 -31.78 -7.78
N GLU A 270 2.72 -30.65 -8.48
CA GLU A 270 1.49 -30.30 -9.23
C GLU A 270 1.47 -30.89 -10.67
N GLU A 271 2.64 -31.05 -11.29
CA GLU A 271 2.79 -31.51 -12.67
C GLU A 271 2.20 -32.92 -12.87
N ASP A 272 1.43 -33.07 -13.95
CA ASP A 272 0.71 -34.29 -14.33
C ASP A 272 -0.24 -34.86 -13.26
N LYS A 273 -0.64 -34.05 -12.27
CA LYS A 273 -1.65 -34.43 -11.27
C LYS A 273 -3.03 -33.85 -11.63
N PRO A 274 -4.12 -34.59 -11.42
CA PRO A 274 -5.47 -34.04 -11.55
C PRO A 274 -5.67 -32.94 -10.50
N LEU A 275 -6.42 -31.90 -10.85
CA LEU A 275 -6.82 -30.91 -9.86
C LEU A 275 -7.89 -31.54 -8.96
N LEU A 276 -7.91 -31.19 -7.67
CA LEU A 276 -8.94 -31.72 -6.78
C LEU A 276 -10.36 -31.33 -7.24
N GLN A 277 -10.52 -30.18 -7.91
CA GLN A 277 -11.81 -29.75 -8.48
C GLN A 277 -12.28 -30.64 -9.64
N ASP A 278 -11.38 -31.38 -10.28
CA ASP A 278 -11.72 -32.34 -11.34
C ASP A 278 -12.25 -33.65 -10.73
N LEU A 279 -12.03 -33.86 -9.42
CA LEU A 279 -12.37 -35.09 -8.69
C LEU A 279 -13.51 -34.89 -7.67
N PHE A 280 -13.68 -33.68 -7.14
CA PHE A 280 -14.62 -33.37 -6.05
C PHE A 280 -15.37 -32.06 -6.30
N GLU A 281 -16.65 -32.06 -5.89
CA GLU A 281 -17.41 -30.82 -5.73
C GLU A 281 -17.14 -30.21 -4.35
N PHE A 282 -16.77 -28.92 -4.33
CA PHE A 282 -16.50 -28.19 -3.10
C PHE A 282 -17.71 -27.37 -2.67
N HIS A 283 -18.21 -27.61 -1.45
CA HIS A 283 -19.28 -26.84 -0.85
C HIS A 283 -18.82 -26.18 0.46
N PHE A 284 -19.37 -25.02 0.77
CA PHE A 284 -19.23 -24.40 2.09
C PHE A 284 -20.37 -24.85 3.00
N ALA A 285 -20.08 -25.04 4.28
CA ALA A 285 -21.11 -25.26 5.29
C ALA A 285 -22.11 -24.10 5.33
N ALA A 286 -23.37 -24.40 5.66
CA ALA A 286 -24.37 -23.37 5.89
C ALA A 286 -23.89 -22.40 6.99
N ARG A 287 -24.02 -21.10 6.77
CA ARG A 287 -23.66 -20.10 7.78
C ARG A 287 -24.67 -20.16 8.92
N SER A 288 -24.20 -20.30 10.17
CA SER A 288 -25.11 -20.25 11.33
C SER A 288 -25.76 -18.87 11.42
N VAL A 289 -27.04 -18.86 11.79
CA VAL A 289 -27.89 -17.66 11.85
C VAL A 289 -27.62 -16.86 13.14
N GLU A 290 -26.83 -17.40 14.07
CA GLU A 290 -26.70 -16.92 15.46
C GLU A 290 -25.84 -15.66 15.65
N TYR A 291 -25.31 -15.07 14.58
CA TYR A 291 -24.47 -13.87 14.69
C TYR A 291 -24.82 -12.79 13.64
N TYR A 292 -26.09 -12.47 13.42
CA TYR A 292 -26.55 -11.31 12.62
C TYR A 292 -27.11 -10.17 13.46
#